data_AF-A0A965GWD6-F1
#
_entry.id   AF-A0A965GWD6-F1
#
_cell.length_a   1.000
_cell.length_b   1.000
_cell.length_c   1.000
_cell.angle_alpha   90.00
_cell.angle_beta   90.00
_cell.angle_gamma   90.00
#
_symmetry.space_group_name_H-M   'P 1'
#
loop_
_entity.id
_entity.type
_entity.pdbx_description
1 polymer ?
#
loop_
_entity_poly.entity_id
_entity_poly.type
_entity_poly.pdbx_seq_one_letter_code
_entity_poly.pdbx_strand_id
1 'polypeptide(L)' 'MEKSVIEFNLPDISQTDRVYLDEALVLGKSSGNGFFTGSVEHLLSQILDTKRALLTTSCTHALEMSALLCNLSPGDEVIV' A
#
# COMPACT_ATOMS: atom_id res chain seq x y z
N MET A 1 -26.33 -20.62 25.08
CA MET A 1 -25.37 -19.54 24.89
C MET A 1 -24.75 -19.75 23.52
N GLU A 2 -25.21 -19.01 22.51
CA GLU A 2 -24.62 -19.13 21.17
C GLU A 2 -23.16 -18.68 21.25
N LYS A 3 -22.26 -19.54 20.77
CA LYS A 3 -20.83 -19.28 20.77
C LYS A 3 -20.57 -18.30 19.63
N SER A 4 -20.26 -17.03 19.94
CA SER A 4 -19.87 -16.07 18.92
C SER A 4 -18.62 -16.59 18.20
N VAL A 5 -18.69 -16.70 16.88
CA VAL A 5 -17.53 -17.06 16.05
C VAL A 5 -16.53 -15.91 16.16
N ILE A 6 -15.32 -16.21 16.61
CA ILE A 6 -14.21 -15.25 16.60
C ILE A 6 -13.52 -15.41 15.24
N GLU A 7 -13.60 -14.37 14.43
CA GLU A 7 -13.00 -14.37 13.09
C GLU A 7 -11.47 -14.27 13.19
N PHE A 8 -10.77 -14.95 12.28
CA PHE A 8 -9.30 -14.89 12.20
C PHE A 8 -8.81 -13.54 11.66
N ASN A 9 -9.58 -12.91 10.77
CA ASN A 9 -9.28 -11.62 10.18
C ASN A 9 -10.59 -10.87 9.93
N LEU A 10 -10.61 -9.60 10.30
CA LEU A 10 -11.66 -8.66 9.95
C LEU A 10 -10.98 -7.37 9.46
N PRO A 11 -11.28 -6.87 8.25
CA PRO A 11 -10.74 -5.60 7.78
C PRO A 11 -11.16 -4.46 8.71
N ASP A 12 -10.22 -3.61 9.08
CA ASP A 12 -10.51 -2.38 9.80
C ASP A 12 -10.95 -1.31 8.79
N ILE A 13 -12.25 -0.99 8.78
CA ILE A 13 -12.85 0.02 7.90
C ILE A 13 -13.65 0.99 8.76
N SER A 14 -13.13 2.21 8.88
CA SER A 14 -13.70 3.31 9.63
C SER A 14 -14.68 4.15 8.79
N GLN A 15 -15.39 5.08 9.44
CA GLN A 15 -16.19 6.08 8.71
C GLN A 15 -15.31 7.03 7.90
N THR A 16 -14.11 7.33 8.36
CA THR A 16 -13.16 8.23 7.69
C THR A 16 -12.70 7.65 6.34
N ASP A 17 -12.56 6.33 6.24
CA ASP A 17 -12.20 5.68 4.97
C ASP A 17 -13.23 5.93 3.87
N ARG A 18 -14.52 6.00 4.25
CA ARG A 18 -15.60 6.34 3.32
C ARG A 18 -15.52 7.79 2.86
N VAL A 19 -15.18 8.71 3.76
CA VAL A 19 -15.00 10.14 3.44
C VAL A 19 -13.88 10.32 2.42
N TYR A 20 -12.73 9.68 2.62
CA TYR A 20 -11.62 9.77 1.66
C TYR A 20 -11.92 9.10 0.32
N LEU A 21 -12.69 8.01 0.33
CA LEU A 21 -13.15 7.39 -0.91
C LEU A 21 -14.05 8.35 -1.71
N ASP A 22 -15.03 8.98 -1.05
CA ASP A 22 -15.92 9.95 -1.69
C ASP A 22 -15.13 11.16 -2.21
N GLU A 23 -14.15 11.66 -1.44
CA GLU A 23 -13.27 12.75 -1.87
C GLU A 23 -12.45 12.36 -3.12
N ALA A 24 -11.90 11.15 -3.16
CA ALA A 24 -11.16 10.65 -4.33
C ALA A 24 -12.04 10.58 -5.58
N LEU A 25 -13.30 10.20 -5.43
CA LEU A 25 -14.29 10.17 -6.52
C LEU A 25 -14.63 11.59 -7.00
N VAL A 26 -14.84 12.54 -6.09
CA VAL A 26 -15.12 13.95 -6.42
C VAL A 26 -13.94 14.61 -7.15
N LEU A 27 -12.70 14.31 -6.75
CA LEU A 27 -11.50 14.80 -7.42
C LEU A 27 -11.34 14.24 -8.86
N GLY A 28 -12.11 13.21 -9.22
CA GLY A 28 -12.19 12.70 -10.60
C GLY A 28 -10.95 11.94 -11.07
N LYS A 29 -10.02 11.59 -10.16
CA LYS A 29 -8.80 10.83 -10.47
C LYS A 29 -8.69 9.60 -9.57
N SER A 30 -9.23 8.48 -10.05
CA SER A 30 -9.16 7.17 -9.40
C SER A 30 -7.96 6.31 -9.84
N SER A 31 -7.20 6.77 -10.83
CA SER A 31 -5.96 6.11 -11.25
C SER A 31 -4.81 6.41 -10.29
N GLY A 32 -3.78 5.55 -10.32
CA GLY A 32 -2.57 5.71 -9.52
C GLY A 32 -1.84 7.04 -9.78
N ASN A 33 -0.91 7.39 -8.89
CA ASN A 33 -0.19 8.66 -8.90
C ASN A 33 -1.15 9.87 -8.86
N GLY A 34 -2.25 9.72 -8.12
CA GLY A 34 -3.21 10.77 -7.84
C GLY A 34 -2.84 11.58 -6.59
N PHE A 35 -3.74 12.48 -6.21
CA PHE A 35 -3.58 13.32 -5.02
C PHE A 35 -3.27 12.50 -3.77
N PHE A 36 -4.12 11.52 -3.46
CA PHE A 36 -3.94 10.65 -2.29
C PHE A 36 -2.71 9.76 -2.38
N THR A 37 -2.31 9.31 -3.59
CA THR A 37 -1.05 8.58 -3.76
C THR A 37 0.13 9.43 -3.28
N GLY A 38 0.24 10.66 -3.77
CA GLY A 38 1.33 11.56 -3.37
C GLY A 38 1.29 11.93 -1.88
N SER A 39 0.09 12.19 -1.33
CA SER A 39 -0.07 12.50 0.10
C SER A 39 0.39 11.33 0.98
N VAL A 40 0.01 10.09 0.64
CA VAL A 40 0.41 8.90 1.39
C VAL A 40 1.90 8.59 1.18
N GLU A 41 2.44 8.73 -0.02
CA GLU A 41 3.88 8.56 -0.27
C GLU A 41 4.72 9.54 0.55
N HIS A 42 4.29 10.80 0.64
CA HIS A 42 4.95 11.81 1.47
C HIS A 42 4.87 11.44 2.95
N LEU A 43 3.67 11.11 3.45
CA LEU A 43 3.45 10.73 4.83
C LEU A 43 4.28 9.50 5.23
N LEU A 44 4.28 8.45 4.40
CA LEU A 44 5.05 7.23 4.64
C LEU A 44 6.55 7.50 4.61
N SER A 45 7.03 8.38 3.72
CA SER A 45 8.44 8.78 3.69
C SER A 45 8.88 9.40 5.02
N GLN A 46 8.01 10.21 5.63
CA GLN A 46 8.25 10.81 6.95
C GLN A 46 8.18 9.79 8.09
N ILE A 47 7.14 8.94 8.11
CA ILE A 47 6.94 7.93 9.17
C ILE A 47 8.09 6.93 9.22
N LEU A 48 8.57 6.52 8.04
CA LEU A 48 9.60 5.49 7.90
C LEU A 48 11.03 6.06 7.85
N ASP A 49 11.20 7.38 7.96
CA ASP A 49 12.48 8.07 7.80
C ASP A 49 13.25 7.63 6.54
N THR A 50 12.55 7.59 5.40
CA THR A 50 13.12 7.23 4.10
C THR A 50 13.07 8.40 3.13
N LYS A 51 14.00 8.42 2.17
CA LYS A 51 14.07 9.46 1.14
C LYS A 51 12.82 9.46 0.24
N ARG A 52 12.22 8.29 0.02
CA ARG A 52 11.05 8.11 -0.84
C ARG A 52 10.36 6.79 -0.53
N ALA A 53 9.06 6.86 -0.25
CA ALA A 53 8.14 5.72 -0.34
C ALA A 53 7.42 5.76 -1.70
N LEU A 54 7.18 4.58 -2.29
CA LEU A 54 6.43 4.42 -3.54
C LEU A 54 5.29 3.45 -3.29
N LEU A 55 4.06 3.86 -3.62
CA LEU A 55 2.92 2.96 -3.52
C LEU A 55 2.86 2.05 -4.74
N THR A 56 2.70 0.76 -4.46
CA THR A 56 2.43 -0.28 -5.47
C THR A 56 1.06 -0.90 -5.22
N THR A 57 0.56 -1.69 -6.16
CA THR A 57 -0.76 -2.32 -6.03
C THR A 57 -0.77 -3.54 -5.09
N SER A 58 0.40 -4.05 -4.69
CA SER A 58 0.55 -5.13 -3.71
C SER A 58 1.99 -5.22 -3.19
N CYS A 59 2.19 -5.90 -2.06
CA CYS A 59 3.53 -6.21 -1.54
C CYS A 59 4.34 -7.10 -2.52
N THR A 60 3.67 -8.01 -3.23
CA THR A 60 4.31 -8.83 -4.28
C THR A 60 4.91 -7.95 -5.39
N HIS A 61 4.14 -6.99 -5.92
CA HIS A 61 4.68 -6.05 -6.91
C HIS A 61 5.79 -5.16 -6.33
N ALA A 62 5.72 -4.80 -5.05
CA ALA A 62 6.80 -4.06 -4.41
C ALA A 62 8.11 -4.87 -4.43
N LEU A 63 8.04 -6.15 -4.05
CA LEU A 63 9.20 -7.06 -4.05
C LEU A 63 9.73 -7.32 -5.47
N GLU A 64 8.85 -7.52 -6.45
CA GLU A 64 9.25 -7.66 -7.85
C GLU A 64 9.95 -6.41 -8.37
N MET A 65 9.41 -5.22 -8.08
CA MET A 65 10.05 -3.94 -8.43
C MET A 65 11.39 -3.77 -7.71
N SER A 66 11.51 -4.20 -6.45
CA SER A 66 12.79 -4.18 -5.72
C SER A 66 13.82 -5.13 -6.34
N ALA A 67 13.42 -6.33 -6.76
CA ALA A 67 14.30 -7.27 -7.45
C ALA A 67 14.83 -6.68 -8.78
N LEU A 68 13.94 -6.05 -9.55
CA LEU A 68 14.32 -5.32 -10.77
C LEU A 68 15.27 -4.16 -10.48
N LEU A 69 15.00 -3.38 -9.42
CA LEU A 69 15.84 -2.25 -9.02
C LEU A 69 17.24 -2.70 -8.57
N CYS A 70 17.34 -3.85 -7.89
CA CYS A 70 18.60 -4.47 -7.51
C CYS A 70 19.32 -5.14 -8.70
N ASN A 71 18.71 -5.15 -9.89
CA ASN A 71 19.23 -5.77 -11.11
C ASN A 71 19.54 -7.27 -10.92
N LEU A 72 18.69 -7.98 -10.16
CA LEU A 72 18.82 -9.42 -9.96
C LEU A 72 18.68 -10.18 -11.28
N SER A 73 19.53 -11.17 -11.47
CA SER A 73 19.65 -11.98 -12.69
C SER A 73 19.69 -13.47 -12.37
N PRO A 74 19.43 -14.36 -13.36
CA PRO A 74 19.58 -15.80 -13.16
C PRO A 74 20.98 -16.17 -12.67
N GLY A 75 21.04 -16.90 -11.56
CA GLY A 75 22.30 -17.29 -10.90
C GLY A 75 22.64 -16.44 -9.66
N ASP A 76 21.98 -15.32 -9.44
CA ASP A 76 22.11 -14.55 -8.20
C ASP A 76 21.42 -15.25 -7.02
N GLU A 77 22.03 -15.18 -5.84
CA GLU A 77 21.48 -15.76 -4.60
C GLU A 77 20.84 -14.68 -3.73
N VAL A 78 19.63 -14.96 -3.23
CA VAL A 78 18.89 -14.13 -2.28
C VAL A 78 18.59 -14.94 -1.03
N ILE A 79 19.03 -14.47 0.13
CA ILE A 79 18.75 -15.10 1.43
C ILE A 79 17.37 -14.62 1.90
N VAL A 80 16.52 -15.54 2.34
CA VAL A 80 15.13 -15.30 2.78
C VAL A 80 14.92 -15.78 4.21
#